data_AF-A0A9X5XBW1-F1
#
_entry.id   AF-A0A9X5XBW1-F1
#
_cell.length_a   1.000
_cell.length_b   1.000
_cell.length_c   1.000
_cell.angle_alpha   90.00
_cell.angle_beta   90.00
_cell.angle_gamma   90.00
#
_symmetry.space_group_name_H-M   'P 1'
#
loop_
_entity.id
_entity.type
_entity.pdbx_description
1 polymer ?
#
loop_
_entity_poly.entity_id
_entity_poly.type
_entity_poly.pdbx_seq_one_letter_code
_entity_poly.pdbx_strand_id
1 'polypeptide(L)' 'MASTLNNPLVLKSGTSWADAWQRCLAVAPEAFQEDRVLNLGDAAWRADGRALPAPSPVDGTPIAGPPRLNATT' A
#
# COMPACT_ATOMS: atom_id res chain seq x y z
N MET A 1 -29.89 14.71 -22.81
CA MET A 1 -29.98 13.65 -21.79
C MET A 1 -28.97 12.56 -22.17
N ALA A 2 -27.78 12.58 -21.57
CA ALA A 2 -26.76 11.56 -21.84
C ALA A 2 -27.04 10.31 -20.99
N SER A 3 -27.14 9.16 -21.64
CA SER A 3 -27.32 7.87 -20.97
C SER A 3 -26.02 7.49 -20.26
N THR A 4 -26.00 7.52 -18.93
CA THR A 4 -24.91 6.92 -18.14
C THR A 4 -25.06 5.40 -18.23
N LEU A 5 -24.30 4.77 -19.12
CA LEU A 5 -24.12 3.32 -19.08
C LEU A 5 -23.56 2.98 -17.69
N ASN A 6 -24.38 2.32 -16.88
CA ASN A 6 -24.03 1.86 -15.54
C ASN A 6 -23.10 0.64 -15.65
N ASN A 7 -21.88 0.88 -16.12
CA ASN A 7 -20.88 -0.18 -16.23
C ASN A 7 -20.39 -0.50 -14.80
N PRO A 8 -20.56 -1.74 -14.31
CA PRO A 8 -20.08 -2.10 -12.99
C PRO A 8 -18.56 -1.90 -12.93
N LEU A 9 -18.07 -1.34 -11.81
CA LEU A 9 -16.64 -1.29 -11.55
C LEU A 9 -16.14 -2.72 -11.36
N VAL A 10 -15.25 -3.17 -12.25
CA VAL A 10 -14.65 -4.52 -12.20
C VAL A 10 -13.17 -4.38 -11.86
N LEU A 11 -12.72 -5.11 -10.84
CA LEU A 11 -11.30 -5.28 -10.56
C LEU A 11 -10.69 -6.29 -11.52
N LYS A 12 -9.52 -5.97 -12.07
CA LYS A 12 -8.72 -6.97 -12.79
C LYS A 12 -8.40 -8.13 -11.83
N SER A 13 -8.54 -9.36 -12.31
CA SER A 13 -8.24 -10.54 -11.50
C SER A 13 -6.83 -10.46 -10.91
N GLY A 14 -6.69 -10.71 -9.61
CA GLY A 14 -5.42 -10.62 -8.89
C GLY A 14 -4.95 -9.19 -8.59
N THR A 15 -5.77 -8.16 -8.82
CA THR A 15 -5.47 -6.78 -8.38
C THR A 15 -6.38 -6.30 -7.27
N SER A 16 -7.14 -7.21 -6.64
CA SER A 16 -7.79 -6.88 -5.38
C SER A 16 -6.74 -6.60 -4.31
N TRP A 17 -7.09 -5.76 -3.33
CA TRP A 17 -6.20 -5.49 -2.20
C TRP A 17 -5.78 -6.77 -1.47
N ALA A 18 -6.73 -7.68 -1.22
CA ALA A 18 -6.46 -8.96 -0.57
C ALA A 18 -5.49 -9.84 -1.37
N ASP A 19 -5.66 -9.94 -2.70
CA ASP A 19 -4.76 -10.72 -3.55
C ASP A 19 -3.35 -10.11 -3.62
N ALA A 20 -3.25 -8.78 -3.67
CA ALA A 20 -1.98 -8.10 -3.65
C ALA A 20 -1.25 -8.31 -2.31
N TRP A 21 -1.97 -8.10 -1.21
CA TRP A 21 -1.45 -8.25 0.15
C TRP A 21 -0.95 -9.67 0.44
N GLN A 22 -1.74 -10.69 0.13
CA GLN A 22 -1.36 -12.10 0.35
C GLN A 22 -0.13 -12.50 -0.46
N ARG A 23 0.00 -12.03 -1.71
CA ARG A 23 1.20 -12.28 -2.51
C ARG A 23 2.44 -11.61 -1.93
N CYS A 24 2.32 -10.38 -1.43
CA CYS A 24 3.44 -9.71 -0.79
C CYS A 24 3.88 -10.43 0.49
N LEU A 25 2.92 -10.81 1.36
CA LEU A 25 3.21 -11.57 2.58
C LEU A 25 3.86 -12.93 2.29
N ALA A 26 3.45 -13.60 1.22
CA ALA A 26 4.04 -14.88 0.83
C ALA A 26 5.51 -14.75 0.36
N VAL A 27 5.88 -13.60 -0.19
CA VAL A 27 7.23 -13.35 -0.73
C VAL A 27 8.20 -12.81 0.32
N ALA A 28 7.73 -11.92 1.20
CA ALA A 28 8.58 -11.27 2.19
C ALA A 28 7.81 -11.06 3.51
N PRO A 29 7.47 -12.13 4.24
CA PRO A 29 6.69 -12.02 5.47
C PRO A 29 7.36 -11.12 6.52
N GLU A 30 8.69 -11.12 6.60
CA GLU A 30 9.47 -10.29 7.51
C GLU A 30 9.36 -8.78 7.24
N ALA A 31 8.91 -8.38 6.05
CA ALA A 31 8.67 -6.99 5.69
C ALA A 31 7.40 -6.41 6.32
N PHE A 32 6.49 -7.26 6.82
CA PHE A 32 5.17 -6.88 7.31
C PHE A 32 5.07 -7.20 8.80
N GLN A 33 5.14 -6.16 9.64
CA GLN A 33 4.90 -6.24 11.07
C GLN A 33 3.44 -5.89 11.39
N GLU A 34 3.03 -6.16 12.63
CA GLU A 34 1.64 -5.98 13.09
C GLU A 34 1.12 -4.55 12.88
N ASP A 35 1.98 -3.55 13.08
CA ASP A 35 1.62 -2.13 13.01
C ASP A 35 2.18 -1.41 11.77
N ARG A 36 3.06 -2.05 10.98
CA ARG A 36 3.78 -1.38 9.89
C ARG A 36 4.40 -2.30 8.84
N VAL A 37 4.66 -1.72 7.68
CA VAL A 37 5.56 -2.29 6.66
C VAL A 37 6.97 -1.71 6.87
N LEU A 38 8.02 -2.50 6.61
CA LEU A 38 9.42 -2.10 6.72
C LEU A 38 9.96 -1.49 5.41
N ASN A 39 10.99 -0.64 5.53
CA ASN A 39 11.74 -0.13 4.38
C ASN A 39 12.77 -1.17 3.93
N LEU A 40 12.92 -1.37 2.62
CA LEU A 40 13.97 -2.20 2.05
C LEU A 40 15.17 -1.33 1.67
N GLY A 41 16.33 -1.54 2.31
CA GLY A 41 17.56 -0.81 2.05
C GLY A 41 18.78 -1.69 2.25
N ASP A 42 19.77 -1.60 1.35
CA ASP A 42 20.95 -2.49 1.30
C ASP A 42 20.60 -3.98 1.42
N ALA A 43 19.56 -4.40 0.68
CA ALA A 43 19.02 -5.76 0.70
C ALA A 43 18.54 -6.26 2.09
N ALA A 44 18.28 -5.35 3.03
CA ALA A 44 17.77 -5.66 4.36
C ALA A 44 16.51 -4.86 4.67
N TRP A 45 15.58 -5.48 5.39
CA TRP A 45 14.38 -4.83 5.90
C TRP A 45 14.70 -4.04 7.17
N ARG A 46 14.26 -2.78 7.24
CA ARG A 46 14.55 -1.85 8.33
C ARG A 46 13.29 -1.16 8.82
N ALA A 47 13.21 -0.96 10.14
CA ALA A 47 12.11 -0.26 10.80
C ALA A 47 12.26 1.27 10.76
N ASP A 48 13.14 1.78 9.92
CA ASP A 48 13.46 3.20 9.83
C ASP A 48 12.29 3.99 9.22
N GLY A 49 12.25 5.29 9.52
CA GLY A 49 11.21 6.20 9.05
C GLY A 49 9.90 6.12 9.86
N ARG A 50 8.97 7.01 9.52
CA ARG A 50 7.65 7.10 10.17
C ARG A 50 6.55 7.13 9.12
N ALA A 51 5.46 6.41 9.37
CA ALA A 51 4.27 6.48 8.53
C ALA A 51 3.69 7.89 8.60
N LEU A 52 3.37 8.46 7.43
CA LEU A 52 2.70 9.74 7.29
C LEU A 52 1.42 9.52 6.48
N PRO A 53 0.37 10.32 6.67
CA PRO A 53 -0.82 10.25 5.84
C PRO A 53 -0.48 10.44 4.36
N ALA A 54 -1.10 9.63 3.49
CA ALA A 54 -1.07 9.79 2.04
C ALA A 54 -2.50 9.98 1.52
N PRO A 55 -2.72 10.78 0.47
CA PRO A 55 -4.03 10.90 -0.15
C PRO A 55 -4.38 9.62 -0.91
N SER A 56 -5.57 9.08 -0.68
CA SER A 56 -6.17 8.00 -1.46
C SER A 56 -6.32 8.43 -2.92
N PRO A 57 -5.85 7.64 -3.91
CA PRO A 57 -6.07 7.94 -5.32
C PRO A 57 -7.53 7.71 -5.75
N VAL A 58 -8.38 7.15 -4.88
CA VAL A 58 -9.79 6.88 -5.16
C VAL A 58 -10.64 8.13 -4.92
N ASP A 59 -10.42 8.81 -3.79
CA ASP A 59 -11.31 9.87 -3.30
C ASP A 59 -10.59 11.01 -2.53
N GLY A 60 -9.26 10.98 -2.44
CA GLY A 60 -8.46 11.99 -1.75
C GLY A 60 -8.49 11.91 -0.22
N THR A 61 -9.20 10.93 0.38
CA THR A 61 -9.22 10.73 1.83
C THR A 61 -7.84 10.29 2.35
N PRO A 62 -7.47 10.60 3.61
CA PRO A 62 -6.18 10.20 4.16
C PRO A 62 -6.14 8.70 4.44
N ILE A 63 -5.10 8.03 3.94
CA ILE A 63 -4.74 6.64 4.26
C ILE A 63 -3.35 6.59 4.90
N ALA A 64 -3.02 5.51 5.60
CA ALA A 64 -1.67 5.30 6.10
C ALA A 64 -0.69 5.16 4.92
N GLY A 65 0.29 6.06 4.82
CA GLY A 65 1.38 5.96 3.86
C GLY A 65 2.51 5.05 4.32
N PRO A 66 3.39 4.63 3.41
CA PRO A 66 4.60 3.89 3.76
C PRO A 66 5.52 4.71 4.69
N PRO A 67 6.34 4.09 5.55
CA PRO A 67 7.24 4.83 6.42
C PRO A 67 8.23 5.68 5.64
N ARG A 68 8.13 6.99 5.78
CA ARG A 68 8.99 7.95 5.09
C ARG A 68 10.29 8.14 5.86
N LEU A 69 11.41 7.99 5.15
CA LEU A 69 12.75 8.33 5.61
C LEU A 69 12.93 9.85 5.66
N ASN A 70 13.85 10.32 6.50
CA ASN A 70 14.17 11.73 6.65
C ASN A 70 15.70 11.90 6.69
N ALA A 71 16.20 13.13 6.80
CA ALA A 71 17.66 13.36 6.73
C ALA A 71 18.46 12.65 7.84
N THR A 72 17.81 12.22 8.91
CA THR A 72 18.42 11.58 10.09
C THR A 72 18.14 10.07 10.19
N THR A 73 17.31 9.50 9.29
CA THR A 73 16.92 8.08 9.26
C THR A 73 16.82 7.62 7.81
#